data_AF-A0A4V2B9B8-F1
#
_entry.id   AF-A0A4V2B9B8-F1
#
_cell.length_a   1.000
_cell.length_b   1.000
_cell.length_c   1.000
_cell.angle_alpha   90.00
_cell.angle_beta   90.00
_cell.angle_gamma   90.00
#
_symmetry.space_group_name_H-M   'P 1'
#
loop_
_entity.id
_entity.type
_entity.pdbx_description
1 polymer ?
#
loop_
_entity_poly.entity_id
_entity_poly.type
_entity_poly.pdbx_seq_one_letter_code
_entity_poly.pdbx_strand_id
1 'polypeptide(L)'
;MLEQNKEALKTKHREQLHMLNELSHKLQGLLTADNLYKETLKIIQSRFHYYYISLWTTDDHGTTTLQAHEGAYTNFLSPGFQLKGEGIIGHVAKTKLPYLSNDVTHDTNFTSLKLPIETKSALSVPIENAAQGIIGVLNVEAAEANAFDEDDLYVMESIGAQVSLALSNAQLFVKVADFNKELQQIVDVKTQELRFANDRIMDQQKLLQKENRALKTIVNRSSAQLAIVGQSSAIASLLSMVDKIAPTRVSVLIQGESGTGKELIAQRIHKQSDRADKPFVTINCGALQESLLESELFGHEKGSFTGAVAQKIGLAETADGGTIFLDEIGEMSLNIQSKLLRFLQEGEMYRIGGKHPVTVDVRVLSATNRDLEQEVKNGRFREDLFYRLNT
;
A
#
# COMPACT_ATOMS: atom_id res chain seq x y z
N MET A 1 -59.96 -6.93 -53.79
CA MET A 1 -58.54 -6.87 -54.19
C MET A 1 -57.76 -5.75 -53.51
N LEU A 2 -58.04 -4.46 -53.75
CA LEU A 2 -57.21 -3.37 -53.16
C LEU A 2 -57.27 -3.31 -51.62
N GLU A 3 -58.43 -3.59 -51.03
CA GLU A 3 -58.67 -3.55 -49.57
C GLU A 3 -58.10 -4.80 -48.87
N GLN A 4 -58.21 -5.97 -49.51
CA GLN A 4 -57.59 -7.22 -49.07
C GLN A 4 -56.06 -7.14 -49.07
N ASN A 5 -55.45 -6.49 -50.08
CA ASN A 5 -53.99 -6.27 -50.09
C ASN A 5 -53.54 -5.31 -48.98
N LYS A 6 -54.34 -4.28 -48.66
CA LYS A 6 -54.04 -3.37 -47.53
C LYS A 6 -54.14 -4.07 -46.17
N GLU A 7 -55.08 -4.98 -46.02
CA GLU A 7 -55.28 -5.75 -44.78
C GLU A 7 -54.19 -6.81 -44.59
N ALA A 8 -53.79 -7.48 -45.67
CA ALA A 8 -52.64 -8.39 -45.67
C ALA A 8 -51.33 -7.67 -45.32
N LEU A 9 -51.07 -6.49 -45.91
CA LEU A 9 -49.88 -5.69 -45.62
C LEU A 9 -49.83 -5.21 -44.16
N LYS A 10 -50.97 -4.75 -43.62
CA LYS A 10 -51.09 -4.38 -42.19
C LYS A 10 -50.82 -5.55 -41.26
N THR A 11 -51.24 -6.75 -41.66
CA THR A 11 -51.00 -7.98 -40.90
C THR A 11 -49.51 -8.35 -40.91
N LYS A 12 -48.86 -8.35 -42.09
CA LYS A 12 -47.40 -8.56 -42.24
C LYS A 12 -46.62 -7.61 -41.32
N HIS A 13 -46.93 -6.31 -41.38
CA HIS A 13 -46.24 -5.30 -40.56
C HIS A 13 -46.44 -5.49 -39.05
N ARG A 14 -47.66 -5.83 -38.60
CA ARG A 14 -47.94 -6.09 -37.19
C ARG A 14 -47.17 -7.31 -36.68
N GLU A 15 -47.06 -8.35 -37.49
CA GLU A 15 -46.30 -9.56 -37.14
C GLU A 15 -44.80 -9.28 -37.03
N GLN A 16 -44.25 -8.48 -37.95
CA GLN A 16 -42.85 -8.03 -37.90
C GLN A 16 -42.55 -7.24 -36.62
N LEU A 17 -43.42 -6.28 -36.24
CA LEU A 17 -43.25 -5.50 -35.01
C LEU A 17 -43.33 -6.36 -33.74
N HIS A 18 -44.27 -7.32 -33.68
CA HIS A 18 -44.36 -8.24 -32.55
C HIS A 18 -43.11 -9.10 -32.41
N MET A 19 -42.57 -9.58 -33.54
CA MET A 19 -41.36 -10.38 -33.57
C MET A 19 -40.14 -9.57 -33.12
N LEU A 20 -39.97 -8.33 -33.59
CA LEU A 20 -38.91 -7.44 -33.14
C LEU A 20 -38.96 -7.17 -31.63
N ASN A 21 -40.16 -7.05 -31.06
CA ASN A 21 -40.33 -6.87 -29.62
C ASN A 21 -40.01 -8.16 -28.84
N GLU A 22 -40.45 -9.32 -29.35
CA GLU A 22 -40.13 -10.63 -28.76
C GLU A 22 -38.62 -10.90 -28.75
N LEU A 23 -37.94 -10.64 -29.86
CA LEU A 23 -36.47 -10.71 -29.96
C LEU A 23 -35.83 -9.82 -28.91
N SER A 24 -36.21 -8.54 -28.87
CA SER A 24 -35.64 -7.59 -27.90
C SER A 24 -35.76 -8.10 -26.47
N HIS A 25 -36.93 -8.56 -26.06
CA HIS A 25 -37.16 -9.08 -24.72
C HIS A 25 -36.38 -10.36 -24.41
N LYS A 26 -36.32 -11.32 -25.34
CA LYS A 26 -35.61 -12.59 -25.13
C LYS A 26 -34.10 -12.42 -25.10
N LEU A 27 -33.56 -11.57 -25.98
CA LEU A 27 -32.11 -11.36 -26.06
C LEU A 27 -31.53 -10.60 -24.87
N GLN A 28 -32.32 -9.73 -24.20
CA GLN A 28 -31.87 -8.96 -23.03
C GLN A 28 -31.35 -9.83 -21.86
N GLY A 29 -31.88 -11.04 -21.70
CA GLY A 29 -31.52 -11.94 -20.60
C GLY A 29 -30.35 -12.89 -20.90
N LEU A 30 -29.82 -12.89 -22.12
CA LEU A 30 -28.82 -13.84 -22.56
C LEU A 30 -27.41 -13.24 -22.44
N LEU A 31 -26.58 -13.90 -21.64
CA LEU A 31 -25.26 -13.39 -21.23
C LEU A 31 -24.10 -14.05 -22.00
N THR A 32 -24.40 -14.94 -22.96
CA THR A 32 -23.39 -15.64 -23.76
C THR A 32 -23.74 -15.57 -25.25
N ALA A 33 -22.70 -15.43 -26.08
CA ALA A 33 -22.85 -15.33 -27.53
C ALA A 33 -23.53 -16.58 -28.13
N ASP A 34 -23.14 -17.78 -27.72
CA ASP A 34 -23.72 -19.03 -28.22
C ASP A 34 -25.23 -19.13 -28.01
N ASN A 35 -25.71 -18.73 -26.83
CA ASN A 35 -27.14 -18.74 -26.53
C ASN A 35 -27.88 -17.66 -27.32
N LEU A 36 -27.26 -16.47 -27.46
CA LEU A 36 -27.79 -15.39 -28.28
C LEU A 36 -27.97 -15.83 -29.74
N TYR A 37 -26.96 -16.47 -30.34
CA TYR A 37 -27.04 -16.93 -31.72
C TYR A 37 -28.18 -17.95 -31.92
N LYS A 38 -28.22 -18.98 -31.08
CA LYS A 38 -29.23 -20.05 -31.19
C LYS A 38 -30.65 -19.54 -30.99
N GLU A 39 -30.88 -18.72 -29.96
CA GLU A 39 -32.22 -18.21 -29.66
C GLU A 39 -32.67 -17.18 -30.71
N THR A 40 -31.75 -16.35 -31.22
CA THR A 40 -32.02 -15.44 -32.34
C THR A 40 -32.56 -16.22 -33.54
N LEU A 41 -31.83 -17.24 -34.00
CA LEU A 41 -32.23 -18.01 -35.17
C LEU A 41 -33.56 -18.73 -34.95
N LYS A 42 -33.75 -19.32 -33.78
CA LYS A 42 -34.99 -20.01 -33.43
C LYS A 42 -36.21 -19.08 -33.48
N ILE A 43 -36.11 -17.85 -32.96
CA ILE A 43 -37.22 -16.89 -32.99
C ILE A 43 -37.55 -16.51 -34.44
N ILE A 44 -36.53 -16.19 -35.23
CA ILE A 44 -36.70 -15.80 -36.64
C ILE A 44 -37.30 -16.97 -37.44
N GLN A 45 -36.75 -18.17 -37.30
CA GLN A 45 -37.19 -19.36 -38.01
C GLN A 45 -38.63 -19.76 -37.64
N SER A 46 -39.02 -19.58 -36.38
CA SER A 46 -40.38 -19.88 -35.91
C SER A 46 -41.46 -18.98 -36.51
N ARG A 47 -41.06 -17.80 -37.03
CA ARG A 47 -42.00 -16.80 -37.56
C ARG A 47 -41.97 -16.71 -39.09
N PHE A 48 -40.77 -16.67 -39.68
CA PHE A 48 -40.60 -16.43 -41.11
C PHE A 48 -40.42 -17.71 -41.92
N HIS A 49 -40.10 -18.82 -41.25
CA HIS A 49 -39.91 -20.13 -41.89
C HIS A 49 -38.97 -20.08 -43.10
N TYR A 50 -37.88 -19.31 -43.00
CA TYR A 50 -36.92 -19.18 -44.08
C TYR A 50 -36.37 -20.54 -44.50
N TYR A 51 -36.08 -20.70 -45.78
CA TYR A 51 -35.52 -21.95 -46.30
C TYR A 51 -34.19 -22.28 -45.61
N TYR A 52 -33.37 -21.27 -45.39
CA TYR A 52 -32.17 -21.36 -44.58
C TYR A 52 -31.88 -20.03 -43.91
N ILE A 53 -31.43 -20.08 -42.66
CA ILE A 53 -30.94 -18.91 -41.92
C ILE A 53 -29.61 -19.26 -41.27
N SER A 54 -28.69 -18.30 -41.27
CA SER A 54 -27.35 -18.48 -40.71
C SER A 54 -26.81 -17.18 -40.13
N LEU A 55 -26.02 -17.32 -39.06
CA LEU A 55 -25.29 -16.22 -38.43
C LEU A 55 -23.80 -16.54 -38.47
N TRP A 56 -23.05 -15.58 -39.00
CA TRP A 56 -21.61 -15.67 -39.20
C TRP A 56 -20.93 -14.58 -38.39
N THR A 57 -19.79 -14.88 -37.77
CA THR A 57 -18.87 -13.86 -37.25
C THR A 57 -17.76 -13.58 -38.24
N THR A 58 -17.14 -12.42 -38.17
CA THR A 58 -15.96 -12.09 -38.98
C THR A 58 -14.77 -11.78 -38.08
N ASP A 59 -13.57 -12.19 -38.51
CA ASP A 59 -12.32 -11.76 -37.91
C ASP A 59 -11.72 -10.54 -38.64
N ASP A 60 -10.63 -9.99 -38.09
CA ASP A 60 -9.92 -8.84 -38.66
C ASP A 60 -9.28 -9.12 -40.04
N HIS A 61 -9.17 -10.40 -40.41
CA HIS A 61 -8.65 -10.84 -41.69
C HIS A 61 -9.75 -11.06 -42.75
N GLY A 62 -11.01 -10.81 -42.40
CA GLY A 62 -12.17 -10.99 -43.27
C GLY A 62 -12.61 -12.44 -43.43
N THR A 63 -12.14 -13.35 -42.57
CA THR A 63 -12.63 -14.74 -42.54
C THR A 63 -13.96 -14.77 -41.81
N THR A 64 -14.99 -15.30 -42.44
CA THR A 64 -16.31 -15.44 -41.84
C THR A 64 -16.50 -16.86 -41.32
N THR A 65 -16.86 -17.01 -40.05
CA THR A 65 -17.07 -18.30 -39.38
C THR A 65 -18.54 -18.47 -39.00
N LEU A 66 -19.13 -19.59 -39.41
CA LEU A 66 -20.52 -19.93 -39.10
C LEU A 66 -20.68 -20.21 -37.60
N GLN A 67 -21.54 -19.48 -36.91
CA GLN A 67 -21.78 -19.67 -35.46
C GLN A 67 -23.07 -20.44 -35.18
N ALA A 68 -24.11 -20.18 -35.96
CA ALA A 68 -25.38 -20.88 -35.86
C ALA A 68 -26.08 -20.89 -37.22
N HIS A 69 -26.92 -21.90 -37.47
CA HIS A 69 -27.79 -21.95 -38.63
C HIS A 69 -28.99 -22.87 -38.37
N GLU A 70 -30.02 -22.71 -39.20
CA GLU A 70 -31.20 -23.56 -39.22
C GLU A 70 -31.76 -23.63 -40.65
N GLY A 71 -32.32 -24.78 -41.03
CA GLY A 71 -32.97 -24.98 -42.34
C GLY A 71 -32.20 -25.92 -43.27
N ALA A 72 -32.24 -25.64 -44.57
CA ALA A 72 -31.85 -26.59 -45.62
C ALA A 72 -30.46 -27.21 -45.45
N TYR A 73 -29.48 -26.45 -44.98
CA TYR A 73 -28.09 -26.90 -44.85
C TYR A 73 -27.76 -27.60 -43.52
N THR A 74 -28.74 -27.85 -42.64
CA THR A 74 -28.49 -28.38 -41.28
C THR A 74 -27.72 -29.72 -41.26
N ASN A 75 -27.86 -30.55 -42.28
CA ASN A 75 -27.14 -31.84 -42.37
C ASN A 75 -25.77 -31.75 -43.06
N PHE A 76 -25.38 -30.57 -43.56
CA PHE A 76 -24.20 -30.40 -44.40
C PHE A 76 -23.18 -29.44 -43.81
N LEU A 77 -23.64 -28.47 -43.02
CA LEU A 77 -22.80 -27.49 -42.33
C LEU A 77 -22.92 -27.69 -40.83
N SER A 78 -21.85 -27.31 -40.13
CA SER A 78 -21.79 -27.27 -38.68
C SER A 78 -21.20 -25.94 -38.24
N PRO A 79 -21.56 -25.42 -37.05
CA PRO A 79 -20.85 -24.30 -36.44
C PRO A 79 -19.33 -24.52 -36.46
N GLY A 80 -18.59 -23.46 -36.79
CA GLY A 80 -17.14 -23.49 -37.01
C GLY A 80 -16.72 -23.59 -38.48
N PHE A 81 -17.64 -23.82 -39.43
CA PHE A 81 -17.33 -23.76 -40.86
C PHE A 81 -16.88 -22.34 -41.27
N GLN A 82 -15.84 -22.24 -42.10
CA GLN A 82 -15.20 -20.97 -42.44
C GLN A 82 -15.22 -20.69 -43.94
N LEU A 83 -15.42 -19.41 -44.30
CA LEU A 83 -15.25 -18.87 -45.64
C LEU A 83 -14.22 -17.73 -45.59
N LYS A 84 -13.32 -17.67 -46.57
CA LYS A 84 -12.26 -16.65 -46.65
C LYS A 84 -12.74 -15.37 -47.32
N GLY A 85 -13.83 -14.79 -46.81
CA GLY A 85 -14.40 -13.55 -47.35
C GLY A 85 -15.01 -13.69 -48.75
N GLU A 86 -15.39 -14.91 -49.13
CA GLU A 86 -16.05 -15.23 -50.41
C GLU A 86 -17.57 -15.21 -50.27
N GLY A 87 -18.27 -15.12 -51.40
CA GLY A 87 -19.74 -15.16 -51.45
C GLY A 87 -20.42 -13.89 -50.92
N ILE A 88 -21.75 -13.94 -50.84
CA ILE A 88 -22.58 -12.81 -50.37
C ILE A 88 -22.22 -12.45 -48.93
N ILE A 89 -21.98 -13.45 -48.08
CA ILE A 89 -21.59 -13.27 -46.68
C ILE A 89 -20.27 -12.50 -46.58
N GLY A 90 -19.24 -12.90 -47.35
CA GLY A 90 -17.97 -12.19 -47.40
C GLY A 90 -18.07 -10.79 -47.99
N HIS A 91 -18.93 -10.61 -49.00
CA HIS A 91 -19.22 -9.30 -49.58
C HIS A 91 -19.78 -8.35 -48.51
N VAL A 92 -20.82 -8.75 -47.78
CA VAL A 92 -21.42 -7.95 -46.70
C VAL A 92 -20.43 -7.71 -45.56
N ALA A 93 -19.65 -8.73 -45.18
CA ALA A 93 -18.61 -8.58 -44.16
C ALA A 93 -17.58 -7.50 -44.53
N LYS A 94 -17.24 -7.40 -45.82
CA LYS A 94 -16.25 -6.44 -46.33
C LYS A 94 -16.83 -5.03 -46.54
N THR A 95 -18.01 -4.94 -47.14
CA THR A 95 -18.63 -3.65 -47.51
C THR A 95 -19.35 -3.00 -46.34
N LYS A 96 -19.79 -3.78 -45.35
CA LYS A 96 -20.64 -3.33 -44.24
C LYS A 96 -21.97 -2.74 -44.74
N LEU A 97 -22.44 -3.22 -45.88
CA LEU A 97 -23.70 -2.82 -46.46
C LEU A 97 -24.57 -4.06 -46.60
N PRO A 98 -25.89 -3.95 -46.36
CA PRO A 98 -26.81 -5.04 -46.64
C PRO A 98 -26.78 -5.39 -48.13
N TYR A 99 -27.08 -6.65 -48.43
CA TYR A 99 -27.11 -7.17 -49.79
C TYR A 99 -28.32 -8.06 -50.01
N LEU A 100 -29.14 -7.70 -51.01
CA LEU A 100 -30.31 -8.47 -51.44
C LEU A 100 -30.08 -8.98 -52.87
N SER A 101 -30.05 -10.30 -53.02
CA SER A 101 -29.99 -10.98 -54.31
C SER A 101 -31.30 -11.70 -54.58
N ASN A 102 -32.11 -11.16 -55.50
CA ASN A 102 -33.39 -11.75 -55.88
C ASN A 102 -33.24 -12.98 -56.79
N ASP A 103 -32.10 -13.13 -57.46
CA ASP A 103 -31.75 -14.33 -58.21
C ASP A 103 -30.24 -14.57 -58.15
N VAL A 104 -29.83 -15.49 -57.28
CA VAL A 104 -28.41 -15.80 -57.05
C VAL A 104 -27.75 -16.50 -58.24
N THR A 105 -28.52 -17.05 -59.19
CA THR A 105 -27.95 -17.78 -60.34
C THR A 105 -27.24 -16.86 -61.33
N HIS A 106 -27.57 -15.57 -61.29
CA HIS A 106 -26.98 -14.52 -62.11
C HIS A 106 -26.10 -13.56 -61.29
N ASP A 107 -25.94 -13.81 -59.99
CA ASP A 107 -25.25 -12.91 -59.08
C ASP A 107 -23.76 -13.26 -58.96
N THR A 108 -22.89 -12.31 -59.33
CA THR A 108 -21.44 -12.50 -59.28
C THR A 108 -20.86 -12.57 -57.87
N ASN A 109 -21.59 -12.08 -56.86
CA ASN A 109 -21.21 -12.16 -55.46
C ASN A 109 -21.67 -13.48 -54.82
N PHE A 110 -22.46 -14.31 -55.50
CA PHE A 110 -22.88 -15.60 -54.98
C PHE A 110 -21.82 -16.69 -55.24
N THR A 111 -21.43 -17.40 -54.18
CA THR A 111 -20.52 -18.56 -54.27
C THR A 111 -21.27 -19.81 -53.86
N SER A 112 -21.45 -20.75 -54.79
CA SER A 112 -22.07 -22.04 -54.49
C SER A 112 -21.12 -22.93 -53.68
N LEU A 113 -21.64 -23.51 -52.59
CA LEU A 113 -20.94 -24.50 -51.77
C LEU A 113 -20.91 -25.91 -52.40
N LYS A 114 -21.47 -26.08 -53.62
CA LYS A 114 -21.56 -27.37 -54.34
C LYS A 114 -22.23 -28.49 -53.52
N LEU A 115 -23.24 -28.13 -52.74
CA LEU A 115 -24.07 -29.05 -51.96
C LEU A 115 -25.33 -29.43 -52.75
N PRO A 116 -26.01 -30.56 -52.44
CA PRO A 116 -27.24 -30.99 -53.11
C PRO A 116 -28.47 -30.19 -52.65
N ILE A 117 -28.28 -28.88 -52.52
CA ILE A 117 -29.24 -27.88 -52.02
C ILE A 117 -29.09 -26.67 -52.93
N GLU A 118 -30.22 -26.12 -53.40
CA GLU A 118 -30.22 -25.02 -54.34
C GLU A 118 -30.89 -23.79 -53.74
N THR A 119 -30.08 -22.75 -53.52
CA THR A 119 -30.54 -21.41 -53.18
C THR A 119 -30.83 -20.64 -54.46
N LYS A 120 -31.95 -19.92 -54.48
CA LYS A 120 -32.39 -19.09 -55.60
C LYS A 120 -32.41 -17.61 -55.28
N SER A 121 -32.65 -17.22 -54.03
CA SER A 121 -32.47 -15.84 -53.57
C SER A 121 -31.83 -15.80 -52.19
N ALA A 122 -31.15 -14.71 -51.87
CA ALA A 122 -30.47 -14.53 -50.60
C ALA A 122 -30.53 -13.08 -50.14
N LEU A 123 -30.64 -12.88 -48.83
CA LEU A 123 -30.65 -11.58 -48.17
C LEU A 123 -29.68 -11.63 -46.98
N SER A 124 -28.67 -10.77 -46.99
CA SER A 124 -27.65 -10.70 -45.96
C SER A 124 -27.55 -9.29 -45.41
N VAL A 125 -27.47 -9.17 -44.08
CA VAL A 125 -27.34 -7.88 -43.38
C VAL A 125 -26.16 -7.92 -42.41
N PRO A 126 -25.41 -6.81 -42.27
CA PRO A 126 -24.29 -6.76 -41.35
C PRO A 126 -24.78 -6.65 -39.90
N ILE A 127 -24.02 -7.25 -38.99
CA ILE A 127 -24.17 -7.07 -37.54
C ILE A 127 -23.01 -6.18 -37.10
N GLU A 128 -23.30 -4.90 -36.83
CA GLU A 128 -22.27 -3.89 -36.56
C GLU A 128 -22.37 -3.29 -35.17
N ASN A 129 -21.22 -3.08 -34.54
CA ASN A 129 -21.08 -2.33 -33.30
C ASN A 129 -20.25 -1.07 -33.59
N ALA A 130 -20.76 0.09 -33.18
CA ALA A 130 -20.13 1.39 -33.42
C ALA A 130 -18.67 1.50 -32.91
N ALA A 131 -18.31 0.73 -31.87
CA ALA A 131 -16.96 0.70 -31.30
C ALA A 131 -16.05 -0.40 -31.87
N GLN A 132 -16.61 -1.52 -32.36
CA GLN A 132 -15.85 -2.69 -32.82
C GLN A 132 -15.88 -2.88 -34.34
N GLY A 133 -16.70 -2.12 -35.06
CA GLY A 133 -16.96 -2.34 -36.48
C GLY A 133 -17.90 -3.52 -36.71
N ILE A 134 -17.62 -4.30 -37.75
CA ILE A 134 -18.47 -5.44 -38.11
C ILE A 134 -18.17 -6.63 -37.19
N ILE A 135 -19.19 -7.13 -36.50
CA ILE A 135 -19.12 -8.32 -35.65
C ILE A 135 -19.39 -9.57 -36.48
N GLY A 136 -20.31 -9.46 -37.44
CA GLY A 136 -20.79 -10.60 -38.19
C GLY A 136 -21.79 -10.26 -39.28
N VAL A 137 -22.41 -11.30 -39.83
CA VAL A 137 -23.41 -11.22 -40.90
C VAL A 137 -24.56 -12.16 -40.56
N LEU A 138 -25.78 -11.65 -40.65
CA LEU A 138 -27.01 -12.44 -40.59
C LEU A 138 -27.49 -12.66 -42.02
N ASN A 139 -27.64 -13.93 -42.42
CA ASN A 139 -27.99 -14.33 -43.78
C ASN A 139 -29.24 -15.21 -43.77
N VAL A 140 -30.17 -14.92 -44.68
CA VAL A 140 -31.34 -15.75 -44.99
C VAL A 140 -31.38 -16.07 -46.47
N GLU A 141 -31.84 -17.26 -46.80
CA GLU A 141 -31.90 -17.77 -48.16
C GLU A 141 -33.29 -18.37 -48.45
N ALA A 142 -33.64 -18.44 -49.73
CA ALA A 142 -34.87 -19.05 -50.22
C ALA A 142 -34.60 -19.97 -51.43
N ALA A 143 -35.45 -20.98 -51.60
CA ALA A 143 -35.43 -21.89 -52.74
C ALA A 143 -36.15 -21.34 -53.98
N GLU A 144 -36.69 -20.12 -53.91
CA GLU A 144 -37.41 -19.44 -55.00
C GLU A 144 -36.72 -18.11 -55.33
N ALA A 145 -36.77 -17.69 -56.59
CA ALA A 145 -36.28 -16.37 -56.98
C ALA A 145 -37.31 -15.29 -56.62
N ASN A 146 -36.84 -14.09 -56.29
CA ASN A 146 -37.64 -12.94 -55.85
C ASN A 146 -38.46 -13.21 -54.58
N ALA A 147 -37.94 -14.05 -53.67
CA ALA A 147 -38.63 -14.39 -52.43
C ALA A 147 -38.57 -13.28 -51.36
N PHE A 148 -37.72 -12.27 -51.55
CA PHE A 148 -37.49 -11.19 -50.59
C PHE A 148 -37.78 -9.83 -51.23
N ASP A 149 -38.31 -8.91 -50.43
CA ASP A 149 -38.55 -7.51 -50.80
C ASP A 149 -37.76 -6.53 -49.90
N GLU A 150 -37.93 -5.22 -50.12
CA GLU A 150 -37.28 -4.19 -49.30
C GLU A 150 -37.78 -4.21 -47.84
N ASP A 151 -39.04 -4.58 -47.58
CA ASP A 151 -39.56 -4.66 -46.21
C ASP A 151 -38.86 -5.78 -45.44
N ASP A 152 -38.58 -6.91 -46.10
CA ASP A 152 -37.81 -8.01 -45.50
C ASP A 152 -36.38 -7.57 -45.18
N LEU A 153 -35.76 -6.78 -46.07
CA LEU A 153 -34.45 -6.17 -45.80
C LEU A 153 -34.48 -5.28 -44.55
N TYR A 154 -35.44 -4.34 -44.43
CA TYR A 154 -35.54 -3.47 -43.27
C TYR A 154 -35.76 -4.23 -41.95
N VAL A 155 -36.55 -5.29 -41.98
CA VAL A 155 -36.75 -6.16 -40.81
C VAL A 155 -35.47 -6.88 -40.44
N MET A 156 -34.76 -7.44 -41.41
CA MET A 156 -33.50 -8.13 -41.18
C MET A 156 -32.44 -7.18 -40.64
N GLU A 157 -32.31 -5.95 -41.16
CA GLU A 157 -31.41 -4.93 -40.61
C GLU A 157 -31.75 -4.59 -39.16
N SER A 158 -33.04 -4.45 -38.85
CA SER A 158 -33.51 -4.20 -37.48
C SER A 158 -33.17 -5.35 -36.53
N ILE A 159 -33.31 -6.60 -36.99
CA ILE A 159 -32.88 -7.79 -36.24
C ILE A 159 -31.35 -7.76 -36.06
N GLY A 160 -30.58 -7.51 -37.11
CA GLY A 160 -29.12 -7.42 -37.06
C GLY A 160 -28.63 -6.40 -36.03
N ALA A 161 -29.28 -5.24 -35.96
CA ALA A 161 -29.00 -4.22 -34.95
C ALA A 161 -29.31 -4.69 -33.52
N GLN A 162 -30.45 -5.38 -33.30
CA GLN A 162 -30.78 -5.93 -31.98
C GLN A 162 -29.80 -7.02 -31.54
N VAL A 163 -29.42 -7.91 -32.46
CA VAL A 163 -28.42 -8.95 -32.22
C VAL A 163 -27.07 -8.34 -31.88
N SER A 164 -26.65 -7.31 -32.62
CA SER A 164 -25.42 -6.57 -32.33
C SER A 164 -25.42 -6.00 -30.91
N LEU A 165 -26.50 -5.34 -30.51
CA LEU A 165 -26.63 -4.77 -29.17
C LEU A 165 -26.56 -5.87 -28.09
N ALA A 166 -27.25 -6.98 -28.30
CA ALA A 166 -27.26 -8.09 -27.34
C ALA A 166 -25.88 -8.75 -27.20
N LEU A 167 -25.16 -8.97 -28.31
CA LEU A 167 -23.80 -9.48 -28.29
C LEU A 167 -22.84 -8.53 -27.58
N SER A 168 -22.99 -7.23 -27.81
CA SER A 168 -22.21 -6.19 -27.13
C SER A 168 -22.44 -6.21 -25.63
N ASN A 169 -23.70 -6.37 -25.20
CA ASN A 169 -24.05 -6.50 -23.79
C ASN A 169 -23.46 -7.76 -23.15
N ALA A 170 -23.53 -8.91 -23.83
CA ALA A 170 -22.93 -10.15 -23.34
C ALA A 170 -21.40 -10.02 -23.19
N GLN A 171 -20.72 -9.41 -24.16
CA GLN A 171 -19.27 -9.14 -24.05
C GLN A 171 -18.93 -8.19 -22.90
N LEU A 172 -19.71 -7.12 -22.71
CA LEU A 172 -19.54 -6.20 -21.59
C LEU A 172 -19.74 -6.90 -20.25
N PHE A 173 -20.74 -7.77 -20.15
CA PHE A 173 -21.00 -8.55 -18.94
C PHE A 173 -19.79 -9.42 -18.56
N VAL A 174 -19.21 -10.13 -19.52
CA VAL A 174 -18.00 -10.95 -19.29
C VAL A 174 -16.83 -10.07 -18.83
N LYS A 175 -16.58 -8.95 -19.52
CA LYS A 175 -15.50 -8.01 -19.14
C LYS A 175 -15.68 -7.47 -17.72
N VAL A 176 -16.90 -7.09 -17.34
CA VAL A 176 -17.21 -6.60 -15.99
C VAL A 176 -17.03 -7.70 -14.96
N ALA A 177 -17.44 -8.93 -15.25
CA ALA A 177 -17.25 -10.07 -14.35
C ALA A 177 -15.77 -10.37 -14.12
N ASP A 178 -14.96 -10.38 -15.18
CA ASP A 178 -13.51 -10.61 -15.10
C ASP A 178 -12.81 -9.48 -14.32
N PHE A 179 -13.13 -8.23 -14.63
CA PHE A 179 -12.57 -7.07 -13.93
C PHE A 179 -12.93 -7.06 -12.44
N ASN A 180 -14.16 -7.39 -12.08
CA ASN A 180 -14.57 -7.49 -10.68
C ASN A 180 -13.80 -8.59 -9.95
N LYS A 181 -13.53 -9.72 -10.61
CA LYS A 181 -12.74 -10.80 -10.04
C LYS A 181 -11.29 -10.37 -9.79
N GLU A 182 -10.68 -9.65 -10.72
CA GLU A 182 -9.32 -9.12 -10.58
C GLU A 182 -9.25 -8.09 -9.43
N LEU A 183 -10.21 -7.15 -9.37
CA LEU A 183 -10.29 -6.18 -8.28
C LEU A 183 -10.43 -6.86 -6.92
N GLN A 184 -11.26 -7.90 -6.81
CA GLN A 184 -11.42 -8.62 -5.55
C GLN A 184 -10.11 -9.23 -5.07
N GLN A 185 -9.33 -9.83 -5.98
CA GLN A 185 -8.01 -10.39 -5.65
C GLN A 185 -7.03 -9.32 -5.15
N ILE A 186 -7.00 -8.16 -5.81
CA ILE A 186 -6.15 -7.03 -5.39
C ILE A 186 -6.55 -6.54 -4.00
N VAL A 187 -7.85 -6.37 -3.75
CA VAL A 187 -8.38 -5.94 -2.45
C VAL A 187 -8.00 -6.93 -1.35
N ASP A 188 -8.11 -8.24 -1.61
CA ASP A 188 -7.80 -9.27 -0.62
C ASP A 188 -6.30 -9.26 -0.26
N VAL A 189 -5.42 -9.20 -1.27
CA VAL A 189 -3.96 -9.12 -1.06
C VAL A 189 -3.60 -7.86 -0.28
N LYS A 190 -4.13 -6.70 -0.68
CA LYS A 190 -3.81 -5.43 0.01
C LYS A 190 -4.35 -5.38 1.43
N THR A 191 -5.51 -5.97 1.68
CA THR A 191 -6.09 -6.08 3.02
C THR A 191 -5.20 -6.92 3.93
N GLN A 192 -4.64 -8.03 3.43
CA GLN A 192 -3.70 -8.84 4.19
C GLN A 192 -2.40 -8.07 4.50
N GLU A 193 -1.80 -7.40 3.53
CA GLU A 193 -0.61 -6.57 3.74
C GLU A 193 -0.82 -5.50 4.82
N LEU A 194 -1.97 -4.81 4.78
CA LEU A 194 -2.33 -3.80 5.77
C LEU A 194 -2.49 -4.37 7.17
N ARG A 195 -3.05 -5.58 7.31
CA ARG A 195 -3.15 -6.27 8.61
C ARG A 195 -1.76 -6.56 9.18
N PHE A 196 -0.85 -7.13 8.39
CA PHE A 196 0.52 -7.40 8.82
C PHE A 196 1.28 -6.12 9.20
N ALA A 197 1.09 -5.03 8.45
CA ALA A 197 1.69 -3.74 8.76
C ALA A 197 1.15 -3.17 10.09
N ASN A 198 -0.16 -3.26 10.32
CA ASN A 198 -0.78 -2.80 11.56
C ASN A 198 -0.31 -3.61 12.78
N ASP A 199 -0.20 -4.93 12.67
CA ASP A 199 0.30 -5.78 13.76
C ASP A 199 1.73 -5.38 14.16
N ARG A 200 2.60 -5.14 13.17
CA ARG A 200 3.96 -4.63 13.40
C ARG A 200 3.99 -3.30 14.12
N ILE A 201 3.13 -2.36 13.71
CA ILE A 201 3.03 -1.04 14.35
C ILE A 201 2.56 -1.20 15.81
N MET A 202 1.57 -2.06 16.08
CA MET A 202 1.09 -2.31 17.44
C MET A 202 2.18 -2.90 18.34
N ASP A 203 2.98 -3.84 17.83
CA ASP A 203 4.09 -4.43 18.58
C ASP A 203 5.19 -3.41 18.89
N GLN A 204 5.53 -2.55 17.93
CA GLN A 204 6.47 -1.44 18.15
C GLN A 204 5.94 -0.45 19.19
N GLN A 205 4.66 -0.09 19.14
CA GLN A 205 4.04 0.80 20.12
C GLN A 205 4.09 0.21 21.53
N LYS A 206 3.83 -1.10 21.69
CA LYS A 206 3.95 -1.78 22.98
C LYS A 206 5.38 -1.71 23.53
N LEU A 207 6.38 -1.93 22.68
CA LEU A 207 7.79 -1.85 23.07
C LEU A 207 8.17 -0.45 23.53
N LEU A 208 7.84 0.57 22.73
CA LEU A 208 8.10 1.98 23.05
C LEU A 208 7.38 2.44 24.33
N GLN A 209 6.17 1.94 24.60
CA GLN A 209 5.46 2.23 25.85
C GLN A 209 6.15 1.59 27.05
N LYS A 210 6.68 0.37 26.90
CA LYS A 210 7.44 -0.32 27.96
C LYS A 210 8.73 0.44 28.29
N GLU A 211 9.47 0.87 27.27
CA GLU A 211 10.67 1.69 27.43
C GLU A 211 10.37 3.03 28.10
N ASN A 212 9.33 3.74 27.65
CA ASN A 212 8.91 4.99 28.28
C ASN A 212 8.52 4.82 29.75
N ARG A 213 7.82 3.73 30.11
CA ARG A 213 7.50 3.45 31.52
C ARG A 213 8.75 3.17 32.35
N ALA A 214 9.71 2.42 31.80
CA ALA A 214 10.98 2.17 32.47
C ALA A 214 11.76 3.47 32.70
N LEU A 215 11.89 4.30 31.65
CA LEU A 215 12.54 5.61 31.71
C LEU A 215 11.85 6.54 32.71
N LYS A 216 10.52 6.66 32.67
CA LYS A 216 9.75 7.46 33.65
C LYS A 216 9.93 6.97 35.08
N THR A 217 10.06 5.66 35.30
CA THR A 217 10.29 5.10 36.65
C THR A 217 11.69 5.46 37.15
N ILE A 218 12.70 5.44 36.27
CA ILE A 218 14.06 5.87 36.58
C ILE A 218 14.07 7.37 36.92
N VAL A 219 13.51 8.21 36.04
CA VAL A 219 13.43 9.67 36.23
C VAL A 219 12.65 10.05 37.50
N ASN A 220 11.52 9.41 37.78
CA ASN A 220 10.71 9.72 38.96
C ASN A 220 11.36 9.24 40.27
N ARG A 221 12.17 8.17 40.27
CA ARG A 221 12.96 7.80 41.45
C ARG A 221 14.01 8.86 41.78
N SER A 222 14.58 9.52 40.77
CA SER A 222 15.51 10.65 40.94
C SER A 222 14.81 11.94 41.39
N SER A 223 13.49 12.07 41.13
CA SER A 223 12.72 13.30 41.35
C SER A 223 11.79 13.26 42.58
N ALA A 224 11.76 12.14 43.34
CA ALA A 224 11.05 12.09 44.61
C ALA A 224 11.67 13.13 45.56
N GLN A 225 10.95 14.22 45.79
CA GLN A 225 11.33 15.36 46.62
C GLN A 225 11.63 14.94 48.06
N LEU A 226 12.87 14.53 48.31
CA LEU A 226 13.43 14.47 49.65
C LEU A 226 13.83 15.90 50.03
N ALA A 227 12.97 16.58 50.79
CA ALA A 227 13.27 17.91 51.33
C ALA A 227 14.30 17.81 52.47
N ILE A 228 15.23 18.76 52.53
CA ILE A 228 16.16 18.88 53.67
C ILE A 228 15.35 19.43 54.87
N VAL A 229 15.13 18.60 55.90
CA VAL A 229 14.26 18.94 57.06
C VAL A 229 15.03 19.50 58.27
N GLY A 230 16.37 19.39 58.28
CA GLY A 230 17.20 19.80 59.42
C GLY A 230 17.18 21.31 59.70
N GLN A 231 17.12 21.70 60.99
CA GLN A 231 17.03 23.10 61.44
C GLN A 231 18.21 23.55 62.35
N SER A 232 19.28 22.75 62.44
CA SER A 232 20.45 23.12 63.26
C SER A 232 21.23 24.29 62.66
N SER A 233 22.00 25.00 63.50
CA SER A 233 22.88 26.10 63.05
C SER A 233 23.92 25.65 62.02
N ALA A 234 24.39 24.40 62.12
CA ALA A 234 25.30 23.79 61.15
C ALA A 234 24.62 23.62 59.78
N ILE A 235 23.37 23.11 59.75
CA ILE A 235 22.60 22.98 58.51
C ILE A 235 22.28 24.35 57.92
N ALA A 236 21.89 25.33 58.73
CA ALA A 236 21.63 26.70 58.26
C ALA A 236 22.88 27.33 57.61
N SER A 237 24.07 27.11 58.20
CA SER A 237 25.34 27.59 57.64
C SER A 237 25.67 26.90 56.32
N LEU A 238 25.48 25.58 56.23
CA LEU A 238 25.67 24.80 55.00
C LEU A 238 24.73 25.29 53.89
N LEU A 239 23.44 25.49 54.19
CA LEU A 239 22.45 25.97 53.23
C LEU A 239 22.78 27.40 52.75
N SER A 240 23.26 28.28 53.63
CA SER A 240 23.73 29.61 53.24
C SER A 240 24.93 29.55 52.27
N MET A 241 25.84 28.58 52.44
CA MET A 241 26.93 28.34 51.51
C MET A 241 26.42 27.82 50.16
N VAL A 242 25.45 26.90 50.19
CA VAL A 242 24.76 26.38 48.99
C VAL A 242 24.10 27.52 48.21
N ASP A 243 23.35 28.39 48.88
CA ASP A 243 22.65 29.50 48.23
C ASP A 243 23.64 30.49 47.55
N LYS A 244 24.88 30.62 48.06
CA LYS A 244 25.94 31.45 47.44
C LYS A 244 26.62 30.78 46.26
N ILE A 245 26.85 29.46 46.32
CA ILE A 245 27.58 28.73 45.28
C ILE A 245 26.67 28.29 44.13
N ALA A 246 25.38 28.08 44.38
CA ALA A 246 24.40 27.63 43.40
C ALA A 246 24.35 28.48 42.11
N PRO A 247 24.35 29.83 42.12
CA PRO A 247 24.31 30.62 40.89
C PRO A 247 25.64 30.63 40.10
N THR A 248 26.72 30.07 40.65
CA THR A 248 28.03 30.01 39.97
C THR A 248 28.17 28.77 39.09
N ARG A 249 29.17 28.74 38.21
CA ARG A 249 29.50 27.57 37.37
C ARG A 249 30.65 26.73 37.90
N VAL A 250 31.20 27.05 39.07
CA VAL A 250 32.33 26.30 39.61
C VAL A 250 31.92 24.87 39.96
N SER A 251 32.90 23.97 39.91
CA SER A 251 32.76 22.62 40.44
C SER A 251 32.61 22.66 41.96
N VAL A 252 31.87 21.72 42.53
CA VAL A 252 31.67 21.66 43.99
C VAL A 252 31.96 20.25 44.49
N LEU A 253 32.82 20.15 45.49
CA LEU A 253 33.09 18.91 46.22
C LEU A 253 32.29 18.88 47.54
N ILE A 254 31.42 17.90 47.69
CA ILE A 254 30.60 17.67 48.89
C ILE A 254 31.21 16.53 49.71
N GLN A 255 31.73 16.85 50.88
CA GLN A 255 32.32 15.88 51.79
C GLN A 255 31.37 15.53 52.93
N GLY A 256 31.34 14.26 53.31
CA GLY A 256 30.56 13.80 54.46
C GLY A 256 30.40 12.28 54.49
N GLU A 257 30.03 11.74 55.65
CA GLU A 257 29.85 10.31 55.85
C GLU A 257 28.76 9.73 54.92
N SER A 258 28.80 8.41 54.70
CA SER A 258 27.77 7.74 53.90
C SER A 258 26.39 7.89 54.56
N GLY A 259 25.34 8.06 53.75
CA GLY A 259 23.97 8.24 54.25
C GLY A 259 23.61 9.63 54.82
N THR A 260 24.52 10.61 54.79
CA THR A 260 24.27 11.98 55.30
C THR A 260 23.46 12.89 54.37
N GLY A 261 22.97 12.37 53.23
CA GLY A 261 22.13 13.14 52.29
C GLY A 261 22.90 14.07 51.35
N LYS A 262 24.16 13.75 51.01
CA LYS A 262 24.99 14.51 50.04
C LYS A 262 24.29 14.76 48.70
N GLU A 263 23.53 13.78 48.21
CA GLU A 263 22.74 13.92 46.98
C GLU A 263 21.68 15.03 47.09
N LEU A 264 21.06 15.22 48.27
CA LEU A 264 20.08 16.29 48.49
C LEU A 264 20.71 17.68 48.38
N ILE A 265 21.96 17.81 48.85
CA ILE A 265 22.73 19.04 48.72
C ILE A 265 23.06 19.31 47.24
N ALA A 266 23.52 18.30 46.50
CA ALA A 266 23.80 18.43 45.07
C ALA A 266 22.55 18.82 44.27
N GLN A 267 21.41 18.18 44.54
CA GLN A 267 20.12 18.52 43.92
C GLN A 267 19.69 19.96 44.25
N ARG A 268 19.88 20.43 45.48
CA ARG A 268 19.59 21.81 45.86
C ARG A 268 20.46 22.81 45.11
N ILE A 269 21.77 22.56 45.02
CA ILE A 269 22.72 23.39 44.26
C ILE A 269 22.24 23.53 42.81
N HIS A 270 21.86 22.41 42.17
CA HIS A 270 21.35 22.43 40.80
C HIS A 270 20.04 23.22 40.65
N LYS A 271 19.05 22.97 41.52
CA LYS A 271 17.74 23.66 41.49
C LYS A 271 17.82 25.17 41.73
N GLN A 272 18.88 25.65 42.38
CA GLN A 272 19.12 27.07 42.62
C GLN A 272 20.13 27.70 41.65
N SER A 273 20.57 26.96 40.65
CA SER A 273 21.50 27.44 39.62
C SER A 273 20.78 28.03 38.40
N ASP A 274 21.56 28.63 37.50
CA ASP A 274 21.10 29.04 36.17
C ASP A 274 20.68 27.86 35.26
N ARG A 275 20.89 26.62 35.72
CA ARG A 275 20.60 25.36 35.02
C ARG A 275 19.46 24.56 35.65
N ALA A 276 18.63 25.15 36.50
CA ALA A 276 17.57 24.45 37.23
C ALA A 276 16.57 23.69 36.32
N ASP A 277 16.31 24.19 35.11
CA ASP A 277 15.42 23.56 34.11
C ASP A 277 16.17 22.64 33.13
N LYS A 278 17.47 22.43 33.34
CA LYS A 278 18.35 21.61 32.49
C LYS A 278 18.56 20.23 33.12
N PRO A 279 19.14 19.26 32.39
CA PRO A 279 19.35 17.92 32.93
C PRO A 279 20.20 17.92 34.21
N PHE A 280 19.75 17.17 35.23
CA PHE A 280 20.55 16.79 36.40
C PHE A 280 20.81 15.29 36.34
N VAL A 281 22.02 14.91 35.95
CA VAL A 281 22.41 13.52 35.73
C VAL A 281 23.25 13.05 36.91
N THR A 282 22.90 11.92 37.52
CA THR A 282 23.63 11.36 38.66
C THR A 282 24.31 10.05 38.29
N ILE A 283 25.50 9.81 38.85
CA ILE A 283 26.18 8.53 38.78
C ILE A 283 26.92 8.26 40.08
N ASN A 284 26.76 7.05 40.61
CA ASN A 284 27.56 6.55 41.71
C ASN A 284 28.78 5.81 41.15
N CYS A 285 29.97 6.30 41.48
CA CYS A 285 31.23 5.82 40.91
C CYS A 285 31.72 4.53 41.58
N GLY A 286 31.22 4.17 42.76
CA GLY A 286 31.53 2.91 43.45
C GLY A 286 30.61 1.75 43.08
N ALA A 287 29.45 2.01 42.48
CA ALA A 287 28.42 1.00 42.20
C ALA A 287 28.67 0.14 40.94
N LEU A 288 29.57 0.57 40.05
CA LEU A 288 29.82 -0.06 38.75
C LEU A 288 31.25 -0.59 38.64
N GLN A 289 31.44 -1.64 37.85
CA GLN A 289 32.78 -2.09 37.45
C GLN A 289 33.46 -1.01 36.58
N GLU A 290 34.78 -0.89 36.65
CA GLU A 290 35.55 0.19 36.01
C GLU A 290 35.21 0.40 34.52
N SER A 291 35.21 -0.67 33.72
CA SER A 291 34.92 -0.58 32.28
C SER A 291 33.49 -0.14 31.98
N LEU A 292 32.54 -0.51 32.84
CA LEU A 292 31.16 -0.09 32.73
C LEU A 292 31.00 1.37 33.17
N LEU A 293 31.64 1.79 34.26
CA LEU A 293 31.67 3.18 34.72
C LEU A 293 32.20 4.11 33.63
N GLU A 294 33.31 3.74 32.99
CA GLU A 294 33.89 4.51 31.90
C GLU A 294 32.95 4.64 30.70
N SER A 295 32.29 3.53 30.35
CA SER A 295 31.31 3.45 29.24
C SER A 295 30.02 4.22 29.53
N GLU A 296 29.53 4.21 30.77
CA GLU A 296 28.40 5.04 31.19
C GLU A 296 28.79 6.52 31.17
N LEU A 297 29.93 6.89 31.75
CA LEU A 297 30.32 8.29 31.90
C LEU A 297 30.61 8.96 30.55
N PHE A 298 31.40 8.29 29.70
CA PHE A 298 31.90 8.86 28.44
C PHE A 298 31.27 8.28 27.17
N GLY A 299 30.46 7.23 27.26
CA GLY A 299 29.89 6.58 26.08
C GLY A 299 30.92 5.77 25.28
N HIS A 300 30.45 5.09 24.23
CA HIS A 300 31.31 4.26 23.39
C HIS A 300 30.83 4.20 21.93
N GLU A 301 31.78 3.99 21.02
CA GLU A 301 31.49 3.73 19.62
C GLU A 301 31.20 2.25 19.38
N LYS A 302 30.44 1.95 18.31
CA LYS A 302 30.14 0.56 17.95
C LYS A 302 31.43 -0.21 17.69
N GLY A 303 31.57 -1.37 18.33
CA GLY A 303 32.74 -2.25 18.18
C GLY A 303 33.99 -1.84 18.98
N SER A 304 33.88 -0.88 19.91
CA SER A 304 35.01 -0.43 20.73
C SER A 304 35.53 -1.49 21.72
N PHE A 305 34.70 -2.46 22.11
CA PHE A 305 35.07 -3.61 22.95
C PHE A 305 34.09 -4.78 22.72
N THR A 306 34.40 -5.95 23.29
CA THR A 306 33.54 -7.13 23.22
C THR A 306 32.20 -6.88 23.93
N GLY A 307 31.12 -6.74 23.18
CA GLY A 307 29.78 -6.39 23.69
C GLY A 307 29.25 -5.02 23.24
N ALA A 308 30.08 -4.20 22.58
CA ALA A 308 29.66 -2.91 22.01
C ALA A 308 28.89 -3.10 20.68
N VAL A 309 27.69 -3.67 20.75
CA VAL A 309 26.85 -4.00 19.57
C VAL A 309 26.33 -2.76 18.85
N ALA A 310 26.14 -1.67 19.59
CA ALA A 310 25.69 -0.37 19.08
C ALA A 310 26.51 0.75 19.74
N GLN A 311 26.46 1.93 19.16
CA GLN A 311 27.00 3.14 19.78
C GLN A 311 26.16 3.53 21.00
N LYS A 312 26.80 4.04 22.04
CA LYS A 312 26.15 4.54 23.25
C LYS A 312 26.60 5.97 23.57
N ILE A 313 25.63 6.85 23.79
CA ILE A 313 25.83 8.22 24.29
C ILE A 313 26.14 8.16 25.79
N GLY A 314 27.17 8.88 26.24
CA GLY A 314 27.59 8.93 27.63
C GLY A 314 26.75 9.85 28.50
N LEU A 315 26.85 9.71 29.81
CA LEU A 315 26.16 10.56 30.79
C LEU A 315 26.67 12.00 30.75
N ALA A 316 27.96 12.22 30.49
CA ALA A 316 28.49 13.58 30.31
C ALA A 316 27.88 14.28 29.08
N GLU A 317 27.66 13.56 27.97
CA GLU A 317 26.95 14.08 26.79
C GLU A 317 25.45 14.27 27.05
N THR A 318 24.83 13.38 27.82
CA THR A 318 23.42 13.50 28.23
C THR A 318 23.20 14.70 29.16
N ALA A 319 24.22 15.08 29.94
CA ALA A 319 24.18 16.20 30.87
C ALA A 319 24.49 17.56 30.21
N ASP A 320 24.67 17.61 28.89
CA ASP A 320 25.03 18.83 28.17
C ASP A 320 24.06 20.00 28.45
N GLY A 321 24.61 21.18 28.71
CA GLY A 321 23.90 22.37 29.19
C GLY A 321 23.37 22.26 30.62
N GLY A 322 23.57 21.15 31.31
CA GLY A 322 23.02 20.82 32.63
C GLY A 322 24.09 20.61 33.71
N THR A 323 23.86 19.64 34.60
CA THR A 323 24.76 19.31 35.72
C THR A 323 24.93 17.80 35.83
N ILE A 324 26.17 17.36 36.03
CA ILE A 324 26.49 15.98 36.38
C ILE A 324 26.92 15.89 37.85
N PHE A 325 26.36 14.93 38.58
CA PHE A 325 26.71 14.64 39.97
C PHE A 325 27.43 13.29 40.05
N LEU A 326 28.68 13.34 40.51
CA LEU A 326 29.58 12.20 40.68
C LEU A 326 29.63 11.81 42.15
N ASP A 327 28.81 10.85 42.56
CA ASP A 327 28.82 10.34 43.92
C ASP A 327 29.93 9.30 44.10
N GLU A 328 30.51 9.25 45.30
CA GLU A 328 31.66 8.42 45.64
C GLU A 328 32.86 8.59 44.68
N ILE A 329 33.20 9.83 44.33
CA ILE A 329 34.29 10.11 43.37
C ILE A 329 35.66 9.54 43.81
N GLY A 330 35.86 9.34 45.11
CA GLY A 330 37.06 8.70 45.67
C GLY A 330 37.21 7.21 45.35
N GLU A 331 36.18 6.56 44.76
CA GLU A 331 36.21 5.17 44.30
C GLU A 331 36.69 5.04 42.83
N MET A 332 36.80 6.15 42.09
CA MET A 332 37.22 6.11 40.68
C MET A 332 38.66 5.59 40.52
N SER A 333 38.92 4.81 39.49
CA SER A 333 40.28 4.41 39.11
C SER A 333 41.10 5.60 38.60
N LEU A 334 42.44 5.53 38.72
CA LEU A 334 43.34 6.57 38.20
C LEU A 334 43.18 6.82 36.69
N ASN A 335 42.80 5.79 35.93
CA ASN A 335 42.55 5.90 34.50
C ASN A 335 41.33 6.79 34.22
N ILE A 336 40.20 6.53 34.89
CA ILE A 336 38.98 7.34 34.74
C ILE A 336 39.21 8.76 35.26
N GLN A 337 39.92 8.92 36.38
CA GLN A 337 40.30 10.23 36.91
C GLN A 337 41.07 11.08 35.88
N SER A 338 41.96 10.47 35.09
CA SER A 338 42.69 11.20 34.05
C SER A 338 41.79 11.73 32.92
N LYS A 339 40.76 10.97 32.54
CA LYS A 339 39.78 11.37 31.53
C LYS A 339 38.83 12.43 32.06
N LEU A 340 38.40 12.30 33.32
CA LEU A 340 37.58 13.28 33.99
C LEU A 340 38.30 14.62 34.14
N LEU A 341 39.61 14.62 34.42
CA LEU A 341 40.40 15.84 34.47
C LEU A 341 40.41 16.57 33.13
N ARG A 342 40.64 15.86 32.01
CA ARG A 342 40.59 16.46 30.66
C ARG A 342 39.23 17.07 30.37
N PHE A 343 38.18 16.34 30.68
CA PHE A 343 36.80 16.82 30.59
C PHE A 343 36.57 18.13 31.39
N LEU A 344 37.07 18.20 32.64
CA LEU A 344 36.97 19.39 33.48
C LEU A 344 37.83 20.57 33.03
N GLN A 345 38.91 20.33 32.28
CA GLN A 345 39.84 21.35 31.80
C GLN A 345 39.42 21.92 30.44
N GLU A 346 39.03 21.05 29.52
CA GLU A 346 38.83 21.36 28.10
C GLU A 346 37.34 21.46 27.73
N GLY A 347 36.43 20.91 28.55
CA GLY A 347 35.02 20.77 28.18
C GLY A 347 34.81 19.75 27.05
N GLU A 348 35.81 18.93 26.77
CA GLU A 348 35.81 17.94 25.71
C GLU A 348 36.00 16.54 26.27
N MET A 349 35.37 15.56 25.63
CA MET A 349 35.50 14.15 25.97
C MET A 349 35.56 13.30 24.72
N TYR A 350 36.12 12.09 24.87
CA TYR A 350 36.16 11.09 23.81
C TYR A 350 35.35 9.88 24.24
N ARG A 351 34.46 9.42 23.36
CA ARG A 351 33.84 8.11 23.52
C ARG A 351 34.89 7.01 23.47
N ILE A 352 34.66 5.90 24.16
CA ILE A 352 35.56 4.74 24.08
C ILE A 352 35.63 4.25 22.64
N GLY A 353 36.84 4.15 22.09
CA GLY A 353 37.08 3.81 20.68
C GLY A 353 36.81 4.95 19.68
N GLY A 354 36.34 6.11 20.15
CA GLY A 354 36.11 7.30 19.33
C GLY A 354 37.41 8.06 19.05
N LYS A 355 37.48 8.66 17.85
CA LYS A 355 38.63 9.48 17.41
C LYS A 355 38.35 10.98 17.41
N HIS A 356 37.08 11.37 17.56
CA HIS A 356 36.64 12.76 17.51
C HIS A 356 36.23 13.22 18.92
N PRO A 357 36.67 14.41 19.36
CA PRO A 357 36.21 14.97 20.62
C PRO A 357 34.73 15.37 20.52
N VAL A 358 34.04 15.29 21.65
CA VAL A 358 32.67 15.77 21.86
C VAL A 358 32.75 16.89 22.89
N THR A 359 32.47 18.12 22.46
CA THR A 359 32.42 19.30 23.33
C THR A 359 31.07 19.37 24.03
N VAL A 360 31.08 19.57 25.34
CA VAL A 360 29.86 19.69 26.15
C VAL A 360 30.01 20.75 27.24
N ASP A 361 28.94 21.45 27.57
CA ASP A 361 28.89 22.46 28.62
C ASP A 361 28.21 21.90 29.88
N VAL A 362 28.97 21.25 30.76
CA VAL A 362 28.43 20.57 31.94
C VAL A 362 29.04 21.12 33.23
N ARG A 363 28.18 21.44 34.21
CA ARG A 363 28.62 21.75 35.57
C ARG A 363 28.84 20.45 36.34
N VAL A 364 29.96 20.33 37.03
CA VAL A 364 30.31 19.13 37.79
C VAL A 364 30.11 19.34 39.29
N LEU A 365 29.28 18.51 39.91
CA LEU A 365 29.18 18.35 41.35
C LEU A 365 29.75 16.98 41.71
N SER A 366 30.48 16.87 42.81
CA SER A 366 31.08 15.59 43.24
C SER A 366 30.87 15.38 44.72
N ALA A 367 30.80 14.13 45.15
CA ALA A 367 30.66 13.77 46.55
C ALA A 367 31.56 12.59 46.94
N THR A 368 32.00 12.58 48.19
CA THR A 368 32.80 11.47 48.73
C THR A 368 32.71 11.42 50.26
N ASN A 369 32.88 10.22 50.81
CA ASN A 369 33.11 9.97 52.23
C ASN A 369 34.61 9.74 52.55
N ARG A 370 35.47 9.61 51.52
CA ARG A 370 36.92 9.44 51.68
C ARG A 370 37.62 10.78 51.89
N ASP A 371 38.70 10.75 52.65
CA ASP A 371 39.65 11.86 52.75
C ASP A 371 40.53 11.89 51.49
N LEU A 372 40.17 12.76 50.54
CA LEU A 372 40.89 12.84 49.26
C LEU A 372 42.34 13.31 49.43
N GLU A 373 42.67 14.10 50.45
CA GLU A 373 44.07 14.51 50.68
C GLU A 373 44.94 13.31 51.05
N GLN A 374 44.40 12.38 51.86
CA GLN A 374 45.08 11.13 52.18
C GLN A 374 45.13 10.19 50.97
N GLU A 375 44.06 10.10 50.18
CA GLU A 375 44.06 9.29 48.97
C GLU A 375 45.07 9.79 47.92
N VAL A 376 45.31 11.11 47.85
CA VAL A 376 46.38 11.71 47.05
C VAL A 376 47.76 11.27 47.56
N LYS A 377 48.02 11.40 48.88
CA LYS A 377 49.29 10.97 49.49
C LYS A 377 49.57 9.47 49.28
N ASN A 378 48.50 8.66 49.25
CA ASN A 378 48.56 7.23 49.02
C ASN A 378 48.64 6.84 47.53
N GLY A 379 48.66 7.81 46.61
CA GLY A 379 48.72 7.57 45.16
C GLY A 379 47.46 6.95 44.56
N ARG A 380 46.33 6.98 45.27
CA ARG A 380 45.04 6.42 44.82
C ARG A 380 44.13 7.47 44.20
N PHE A 381 44.42 8.75 44.43
CA PHE A 381 43.74 9.87 43.80
C PHE A 381 44.75 10.84 43.19
N ARG A 382 44.44 11.42 42.03
CA ARG A 382 45.35 12.36 41.39
C ARG A 382 45.27 13.74 42.04
N GLU A 383 46.44 14.30 42.32
CA GLU A 383 46.57 15.63 42.93
C GLU A 383 45.96 16.75 42.05
N ASP A 384 46.19 16.70 40.74
CA ASP A 384 45.67 17.69 39.78
C ASP A 384 44.12 17.71 39.72
N LEU A 385 43.49 16.55 39.74
CA LEU A 385 42.04 16.41 39.81
C LEU A 385 41.48 16.90 41.15
N PHE A 386 42.16 16.62 42.27
CA PHE A 386 41.73 17.09 43.59
C PHE A 386 41.64 18.61 43.64
N TYR A 387 42.69 19.33 43.21
CA TYR A 387 42.66 20.79 43.19
C TYR A 387 41.63 21.36 42.21
N ARG A 388 41.38 20.68 41.09
CA ARG A 388 40.35 21.11 40.14
C ARG A 388 38.93 20.96 40.68
N LEU A 389 38.68 19.95 41.51
CA LEU A 389 37.38 19.72 42.14
C LEU A 389 37.16 20.57 43.40
N ASN A 390 38.24 20.91 44.10
CA ASN A 390 38.24 21.68 45.35
C ASN A 390 38.56 23.17 45.11
N THR A 391 37.81 23.79 44.20
CA THR A 391 37.86 25.24 43.88
C THR A 391 36.65 25.95 44.47
#